data_AF-A0A954DJL9-F1
#
_entry.id   AF-A0A954DJL9-F1
#
_cell.length_a   1.000
_cell.length_b   1.000
_cell.length_c   1.000
_cell.angle_alpha   90.00
_cell.angle_beta   90.00
_cell.angle_gamma   90.00
#
_symmetry.space_group_name_H-M   'P 1'
#
loop_
_entity.id
_entity.type
_entity.pdbx_description
1 polymer ?
#
loop_
_entity_poly.entity_id
_entity_poly.type
_entity_poly.pdbx_seq_one_letter_code
_entity_poly.pdbx_strand_id
1 'polypeptide(L)'
;MTKPIDPSAWRPRFPISEKSTYLVNHSLGAMPKAVHAKLEAFATQWETRGVRSWAEGWWTAPLDVGNLLGKLMNAPENSVVMHQNVSVIQSIVGSAFDFAGKRNKVVYSDANFPTNMYVWEGFKRFGARISVVKSEGMEVPTERMIAAIDEE
;
A
#
# COMPACT_ATOMS: atom_id res chain seq x y z
N MET A 1 23.04 7.35 -19.25
CA MET A 1 23.15 5.94 -18.81
C MET A 1 23.28 5.92 -17.30
N THR A 2 22.32 5.31 -16.60
CA THR A 2 22.39 5.11 -15.14
C THR A 2 23.47 4.09 -14.80
N LYS A 3 24.33 4.42 -13.84
CA LYS A 3 25.42 3.53 -13.37
C LYS A 3 24.82 2.21 -12.86
N PRO A 4 25.42 1.04 -13.16
CA PRO A 4 24.93 -0.23 -12.63
C PRO A 4 24.86 -0.19 -11.10
N ILE A 5 23.75 -0.67 -10.54
CA ILE A 5 23.59 -0.79 -9.10
C ILE A 5 24.35 -2.04 -8.66
N ASP A 6 25.35 -1.88 -7.80
CA ASP A 6 26.04 -2.99 -7.13
C ASP A 6 25.26 -3.40 -5.86
N PRO A 7 24.58 -4.56 -5.82
CA PRO A 7 23.82 -4.98 -4.65
C PRO A 7 24.69 -5.18 -3.40
N SER A 8 25.97 -5.51 -3.56
CA SER A 8 26.89 -5.74 -2.44
C SER A 8 27.09 -4.47 -1.60
N ALA A 9 27.01 -3.30 -2.23
CA ALA A 9 27.06 -2.00 -1.55
C ALA A 9 25.83 -1.71 -0.67
N TRP A 10 24.71 -2.42 -0.88
CA TRP A 10 23.45 -2.22 -0.14
C TRP A 10 23.19 -3.28 0.91
N ARG A 11 23.69 -4.52 0.73
CA ARG A 11 23.50 -5.63 1.68
C ARG A 11 23.83 -5.27 3.14
N PRO A 12 24.94 -4.58 3.46
CA PRO A 12 25.27 -4.21 4.84
C PRO A 12 24.25 -3.27 5.51
N ARG A 13 23.35 -2.65 4.73
CA ARG A 13 22.27 -1.81 5.29
C ARG A 13 21.14 -2.64 5.90
N PHE A 14 21.13 -3.96 5.69
CA PHE A 14 20.08 -4.87 6.15
C PHE A 14 20.69 -5.97 7.03
N PRO A 15 20.70 -5.82 8.37
CA PRO A 15 21.41 -6.72 9.27
C PRO A 15 20.97 -8.20 9.17
N ILE A 16 19.72 -8.47 8.79
CA ILE A 16 19.23 -9.83 8.59
C ILE A 16 20.01 -10.61 7.53
N SER A 17 20.62 -9.91 6.57
CA SER A 17 21.40 -10.52 5.48
C SER A 17 22.71 -11.16 5.91
N GLU A 18 23.22 -10.82 7.11
CA GLU A 18 24.38 -11.45 7.74
C GLU A 18 24.01 -12.78 8.42
N LYS A 19 22.73 -12.95 8.77
CA LYS A 19 22.22 -14.08 9.56
C LYS A 19 21.43 -15.08 8.73
N SER A 20 20.90 -14.65 7.58
CA SER A 20 19.98 -15.45 6.78
C SER A 20 20.02 -15.08 5.30
N THR A 21 19.86 -16.09 4.45
CA THR A 21 19.48 -15.93 3.04
C THR A 21 17.99 -15.55 2.98
N TYR A 22 17.69 -14.27 3.19
CA TYR A 22 16.32 -13.76 3.31
C TYR A 22 15.64 -13.60 1.93
N LEU A 23 14.89 -14.63 1.50
CA LEU A 23 14.25 -14.70 0.17
C LEU A 23 12.72 -14.45 0.19
N VAL A 24 12.20 -13.80 1.23
CA VAL A 24 10.75 -13.60 1.44
C VAL A 24 10.36 -12.11 1.55
N ASN A 25 11.12 -11.23 0.89
CA ASN A 25 10.94 -9.77 0.94
C ASN A 25 9.56 -9.28 0.48
N HIS A 26 8.87 -10.05 -0.37
CA HIS A 26 7.52 -9.72 -0.85
C HIS A 26 6.45 -9.82 0.25
N SER A 27 6.71 -10.59 1.32
CA SER A 27 5.81 -10.70 2.48
C SER A 27 6.11 -9.58 3.48
N LEU A 28 7.37 -9.48 3.90
CA LEU A 28 7.87 -8.41 4.76
C LEU A 28 9.27 -8.04 4.30
N GLY A 29 9.52 -6.75 4.02
CA GLY A 29 10.83 -6.30 3.59
C GLY A 29 11.86 -6.43 4.71
N ALA A 30 13.11 -6.76 4.37
CA ALA A 30 14.21 -6.71 5.31
C ALA A 30 14.30 -5.31 5.93
N MET A 31 14.34 -5.22 7.27
CA MET A 31 14.40 -3.94 7.97
C MET A 31 15.77 -3.27 7.75
N PRO A 32 15.82 -2.02 7.24
CA PRO A 32 17.06 -1.26 7.18
C PRO A 32 17.61 -0.95 8.58
N LYS A 33 18.95 -0.97 8.74
CA LYS A 33 19.64 -0.71 10.01
C LYS A 33 19.25 0.62 10.65
N ALA A 34 18.99 1.65 9.85
CA ALA A 34 18.63 2.98 10.32
C ALA A 34 17.22 3.06 10.95
N VAL A 35 16.35 2.08 10.72
CA VAL A 35 14.96 2.13 11.22
C VAL A 35 14.91 2.05 12.74
N HIS A 36 15.84 1.35 13.41
CA HIS A 36 15.90 1.30 14.87
C HIS A 36 15.97 2.69 15.51
N ALA A 37 16.92 3.52 15.05
CA ALA A 37 17.08 4.88 15.56
C ALA A 37 15.86 5.77 15.24
N LYS A 38 15.17 5.52 14.12
CA LYS A 38 13.94 6.26 13.78
C LYS A 38 12.75 5.86 14.66
N LEU A 39 12.61 4.59 15.00
CA LEU A 39 11.58 4.10 15.92
C LEU A 39 11.83 4.61 17.34
N GLU A 40 13.09 4.61 17.79
CA GLU A 40 13.48 5.19 19.08
C GLU A 40 13.15 6.68 19.12
N ALA A 41 13.55 7.46 18.11
CA ALA A 41 13.23 8.88 18.02
C ALA A 41 11.71 9.16 18.03
N PHE A 42 10.92 8.34 17.34
CA PHE A 42 9.46 8.43 17.37
C PHE A 42 8.91 8.19 18.79
N ALA A 43 9.38 7.15 19.47
CA ALA A 43 8.97 6.82 20.83
C ALA A 43 9.37 7.92 21.83
N THR A 44 10.61 8.43 21.76
CA THR A 44 11.09 9.54 22.59
C THR A 44 10.30 10.81 22.35
N GLN A 45 9.97 11.14 21.09
CA GLN A 45 9.12 12.30 20.79
C GLN A 45 7.74 12.13 21.42
N TRP A 46 7.15 10.93 21.33
CA TRP A 46 5.86 10.67 21.95
C TRP A 46 5.90 10.83 23.47
N GLU A 47 6.90 10.21 24.12
CA GLU A 47 7.12 10.25 25.56
C GLU A 47 7.28 11.69 26.07
N THR A 48 8.08 12.50 25.39
CA THR A 48 8.49 13.83 25.88
C THR A 48 7.58 14.97 25.43
N ARG A 49 6.91 14.83 24.28
CA ARG A 49 6.09 15.89 23.68
C ARG A 49 4.59 15.62 23.79
N GLY A 50 4.18 14.35 23.85
CA GLY A 50 2.78 13.94 23.92
C GLY A 50 1.97 14.45 22.72
N VAL A 51 0.78 15.02 22.98
CA VAL A 51 -0.11 15.55 21.94
C VAL A 51 0.54 16.64 21.06
N ARG A 52 1.56 17.35 21.57
CA ARG A 52 2.27 18.39 20.79
C ARG A 52 2.96 17.82 19.54
N SER A 53 3.33 16.53 19.57
CA SER A 53 3.95 15.85 18.44
C SER A 53 3.14 15.95 17.14
N TRP A 54 1.81 16.06 17.23
CA TRP A 54 0.94 16.31 16.08
C TRP A 54 1.36 17.53 15.27
N ALA A 55 1.51 18.67 15.93
CA ALA A 55 1.94 19.92 15.29
C ALA A 55 3.45 19.95 15.00
N GLU A 56 4.23 19.10 15.68
CA GLU A 56 5.68 18.98 15.53
C GLU A 56 6.06 17.89 14.50
N GLY A 57 5.35 17.88 13.36
CA GLY A 57 5.68 17.10 12.18
C GLY A 57 4.94 15.77 12.01
N TRP A 58 4.29 15.20 13.05
CA TRP A 58 3.53 13.96 12.86
C TRP A 58 2.34 14.15 11.91
N TRP A 59 1.70 15.31 11.95
CA TRP A 59 0.58 15.62 11.05
C TRP A 59 1.00 15.64 9.57
N THR A 60 2.18 16.16 9.27
CA THR A 60 2.66 16.30 7.87
C THR A 60 3.42 15.07 7.38
N ALA A 61 3.94 14.23 8.28
CA ALA A 61 4.79 13.09 7.93
C ALA A 61 4.20 12.17 6.82
N PRO A 62 2.90 11.81 6.81
CA PRO A 62 2.34 11.00 5.73
C PRO A 62 2.37 11.68 4.35
N LEU A 63 2.24 13.01 4.31
CA LEU A 63 2.32 13.82 3.08
C LEU A 63 3.77 14.01 2.65
N ASP A 64 4.67 14.27 3.59
CA ASP A 64 6.11 14.45 3.31
C ASP A 64 6.72 13.16 2.72
N VAL A 65 6.39 12.00 3.31
CA VAL A 65 6.79 10.70 2.76
C VAL A 65 6.09 10.42 1.44
N GLY A 66 4.80 10.78 1.33
CA GLY A 66 4.04 10.66 0.08
C GLY A 66 4.68 11.43 -1.08
N ASN A 67 5.05 12.69 -0.87
CA ASN A 67 5.75 13.53 -1.85
C ASN A 67 7.13 12.98 -2.22
N LEU A 68 7.85 12.36 -1.28
CA LEU A 68 9.10 11.69 -1.58
C LEU A 68 8.89 10.49 -2.51
N LEU A 69 7.89 9.65 -2.22
CA LEU A 69 7.57 8.46 -3.02
C LEU A 69 6.91 8.82 -4.36
N GLY A 70 6.15 9.90 -4.43
CA GLY A 70 5.52 10.39 -5.66
C GLY A 70 6.52 10.62 -6.79
N LYS A 71 7.74 11.06 -6.45
CA LYS A 71 8.85 11.22 -7.42
C LYS A 71 9.22 9.90 -8.12
N LEU A 72 9.08 8.75 -7.46
CA LEU A 72 9.35 7.43 -8.04
C LEU A 72 8.26 6.99 -9.01
N MET A 73 7.02 7.45 -8.79
CA MET A 73 5.84 7.10 -9.58
C MET A 73 5.53 8.13 -10.67
N ASN A 74 6.32 9.21 -10.77
CA ASN A 74 6.02 10.39 -11.58
C ASN A 74 4.63 10.99 -11.25
N ALA A 75 4.27 10.98 -9.97
CA ALA A 75 3.02 11.55 -9.47
C ALA A 75 3.16 13.06 -9.23
N PRO A 76 2.09 13.86 -9.44
CA PRO A 76 2.09 15.28 -9.08
C PRO A 76 2.43 15.52 -7.60
N GLU A 77 2.98 16.70 -7.31
CA GLU A 77 3.20 17.12 -5.93
C GLU A 77 1.87 17.17 -5.16
N ASN A 78 1.89 16.72 -3.91
CA ASN A 78 0.73 16.65 -3.01
C ASN A 78 -0.39 15.71 -3.48
N SER A 79 -0.12 14.77 -4.40
CA SER A 79 -1.11 13.77 -4.86
C SER A 79 -0.93 12.37 -4.28
N VAL A 80 0.02 12.19 -3.36
CA VAL A 80 0.34 10.89 -2.74
C VAL A 80 0.38 11.06 -1.22
N VAL A 81 -0.24 10.15 -0.50
CA VAL A 81 -0.24 10.10 0.97
C VAL A 81 0.02 8.68 1.45
N MET A 82 0.79 8.55 2.52
CA MET A 82 1.04 7.25 3.17
C MET A 82 -0.10 6.85 4.11
N HIS A 83 -0.38 5.55 4.16
CA HIS A 83 -1.31 4.95 5.11
C HIS A 83 -0.74 3.63 5.66
N GLN A 84 -1.29 3.09 6.75
CA GLN A 84 -0.68 1.97 7.47
C GLN A 84 -0.56 0.67 6.64
N ASN A 85 -1.52 0.41 5.75
CA ASN A 85 -1.52 -0.77 4.87
C ASN A 85 -2.51 -0.63 3.70
N VAL A 86 -2.43 -1.58 2.77
CA VAL A 86 -3.28 -1.61 1.56
C VAL A 86 -4.77 -1.75 1.89
N SER A 87 -5.14 -2.58 2.88
CA SER A 87 -6.56 -2.79 3.23
C SER A 87 -7.24 -1.52 3.74
N VAL A 88 -6.53 -0.70 4.52
CA VAL A 88 -7.05 0.60 4.98
C VAL A 88 -7.21 1.57 3.80
N ILE A 89 -6.24 1.62 2.87
CA ILE A 89 -6.34 2.45 1.66
C ILE A 89 -7.55 2.03 0.82
N GLN A 90 -7.72 0.73 0.58
CA GLN A 90 -8.88 0.18 -0.14
C GLN A 90 -10.20 0.56 0.54
N SER A 91 -10.24 0.55 1.88
CA SER A 91 -11.43 0.93 2.65
C SER A 91 -11.76 2.43 2.52
N ILE A 92 -10.74 3.30 2.54
CA ILE A 92 -10.90 4.75 2.33
C ILE A 92 -11.41 5.04 0.91
N VAL A 93 -10.84 4.36 -0.09
CA VAL A 93 -11.30 4.47 -1.48
C VAL A 93 -12.75 3.99 -1.60
N GLY A 94 -13.07 2.82 -1.05
CA GLY A 94 -14.42 2.28 -1.06
C GLY A 94 -15.44 3.20 -0.37
N SER A 95 -15.07 3.87 0.72
CA SER A 95 -15.98 4.78 1.42
C SER A 95 -16.26 6.09 0.68
N ALA A 96 -15.52 6.40 -0.39
CA ALA A 96 -15.75 7.57 -1.21
C ALA A 96 -16.84 7.35 -2.28
N PHE A 97 -17.32 6.11 -2.46
CA PHE A 97 -18.34 5.77 -3.45
C PHE A 97 -19.72 5.62 -2.82
N ASP A 98 -20.75 6.03 -3.56
CA ASP A 98 -22.14 5.67 -3.30
C ASP A 98 -22.53 4.48 -4.19
N PHE A 99 -22.97 3.40 -3.56
CA PHE A 99 -23.32 2.15 -4.23
C PHE A 99 -24.84 1.96 -4.42
N ALA A 100 -25.67 2.95 -4.06
CA ALA A 100 -27.12 2.85 -4.19
C ALA A 100 -27.63 2.92 -5.64
N GLY A 101 -26.87 3.55 -6.53
CA GLY A 101 -27.24 3.79 -7.93
C GLY A 101 -26.61 2.81 -8.93
N LYS A 102 -26.53 3.27 -10.18
CA LYS A 102 -25.75 2.61 -11.22
C LYS A 102 -24.25 2.76 -10.98
N ARG A 103 -23.43 1.93 -11.62
CA ARG A 103 -21.96 1.87 -11.48
C ARG A 103 -21.53 1.45 -10.08
N ASN A 104 -22.31 0.57 -9.46
CA ASN A 104 -22.04 0.04 -8.12
C ASN A 104 -21.28 -1.29 -8.14
N LYS A 105 -20.83 -1.74 -9.31
CA LYS A 105 -20.08 -2.97 -9.48
C LYS A 105 -18.58 -2.77 -9.26
N VAL A 106 -18.01 -3.58 -8.39
CA VAL A 106 -16.56 -3.69 -8.16
C VAL A 106 -16.07 -4.97 -8.82
N VAL A 107 -15.15 -4.81 -9.78
CA VAL A 107 -14.56 -5.91 -10.54
C VAL A 107 -13.15 -6.16 -10.03
N TYR A 108 -12.84 -7.41 -9.68
CA TYR A 108 -11.47 -7.81 -9.34
C TYR A 108 -11.21 -9.27 -9.73
N SER A 109 -9.95 -9.71 -9.72
CA SER A 109 -9.60 -11.12 -9.95
C SER A 109 -9.48 -11.93 -8.66
N ASP A 110 -9.71 -13.24 -8.73
CA ASP A 110 -9.47 -14.14 -7.59
C ASP A 110 -7.98 -14.39 -7.29
N ALA A 111 -7.08 -13.87 -8.12
CA ALA A 111 -5.63 -13.79 -7.85
C ALA A 111 -5.25 -12.64 -6.89
N ASN A 112 -6.19 -11.76 -6.52
CA ASN A 112 -5.91 -10.71 -5.54
C ASN A 112 -5.55 -11.26 -4.16
N PHE A 113 -4.75 -10.51 -3.41
CA PHE A 113 -4.46 -10.85 -2.02
C PHE A 113 -5.77 -10.87 -1.18
N PRO A 114 -6.00 -11.90 -0.33
CA PRO A 114 -7.31 -12.11 0.31
C PRO A 114 -7.89 -10.92 1.05
N THR A 115 -7.07 -10.13 1.74
CA THR A 115 -7.56 -8.98 2.51
C THR A 115 -8.17 -7.91 1.63
N ASN A 116 -7.72 -7.76 0.37
CA ASN A 116 -8.35 -6.83 -0.57
C ASN A 116 -9.76 -7.29 -0.93
N MET A 117 -9.95 -8.61 -1.12
CA MET A 117 -11.27 -9.18 -1.40
C MET A 117 -12.21 -9.01 -0.20
N TYR A 118 -11.76 -9.27 1.02
CA TYR A 118 -12.58 -9.10 2.23
C TYR A 118 -13.06 -7.66 2.43
N VAL A 119 -12.23 -6.67 2.11
CA VAL A 119 -12.63 -5.26 2.16
C VAL A 119 -13.83 -5.01 1.25
N TRP A 120 -13.74 -5.41 -0.03
CA TRP A 120 -14.81 -5.20 -1.01
C TRP A 120 -16.05 -6.03 -0.74
N GLU A 121 -15.88 -7.28 -0.30
CA GLU A 121 -16.99 -8.11 0.21
C GLU A 121 -17.73 -7.41 1.36
N GLY A 122 -16.99 -6.74 2.25
CA GLY A 122 -17.56 -5.91 3.32
C GLY A 122 -18.35 -4.69 2.83
N PHE A 123 -18.13 -4.22 1.60
CA PHE A 123 -18.91 -3.14 0.99
C PHE A 123 -20.25 -3.60 0.38
N LYS A 124 -20.49 -4.92 0.24
CA LYS A 124 -21.81 -5.43 -0.18
C LYS A 124 -22.95 -4.94 0.70
N ARG A 125 -22.71 -4.77 2.00
CA ARG A 125 -23.71 -4.22 2.95
C ARG A 125 -24.11 -2.77 2.65
N PHE A 126 -23.32 -2.06 1.86
CA PHE A 126 -23.60 -0.70 1.41
C PHE A 126 -24.13 -0.66 -0.03
N GLY A 127 -24.32 -1.81 -0.69
CA GLY A 127 -24.86 -1.92 -2.04
C GLY A 127 -23.85 -2.32 -3.12
N ALA A 128 -22.56 -2.45 -2.79
CA ALA A 128 -21.55 -2.82 -3.80
C ALA A 128 -21.83 -4.22 -4.37
N ARG A 129 -21.83 -4.33 -5.71
CA ARG A 129 -21.95 -5.61 -6.41
C ARG A 129 -20.55 -6.13 -6.76
N ILE A 130 -20.18 -7.29 -6.23
CA ILE A 130 -18.85 -7.85 -6.48
C ILE A 130 -18.89 -8.79 -7.67
N SER A 131 -18.01 -8.55 -8.65
CA SER A 131 -17.78 -9.41 -9.80
C SER A 131 -16.34 -9.93 -9.78
N VAL A 132 -16.18 -11.24 -9.64
CA VAL A 132 -14.86 -11.88 -9.52
C VAL A 132 -14.49 -12.54 -10.84
N VAL A 133 -13.39 -12.08 -11.44
CA VAL A 133 -12.80 -12.64 -12.65
C VAL A 133 -11.87 -13.79 -12.29
N LYS A 134 -12.10 -14.96 -12.87
CA LYS A 134 -11.28 -16.15 -12.64
C LYS A 134 -9.94 -16.08 -13.36
N SER A 135 -8.85 -16.27 -12.61
CA SER A 135 -7.51 -16.45 -13.13
C SER A 135 -7.36 -17.79 -13.88
N GLU A 136 -6.37 -17.87 -14.76
CA GLU A 136 -5.94 -19.08 -15.45
C GLU A 136 -4.50 -19.38 -15.04
N GLY A 137 -4.34 -20.32 -14.10
CA GLY A 137 -3.04 -20.54 -13.46
C GLY A 137 -2.56 -19.28 -12.74
N MET A 138 -1.42 -18.74 -13.17
CA MET A 138 -0.81 -17.53 -12.61
C MET A 138 -1.21 -16.24 -13.33
N GLU A 139 -2.07 -16.33 -14.35
CA GLU A 139 -2.44 -15.20 -15.20
C GLU A 139 -3.88 -14.75 -14.94
N VAL A 140 -4.13 -13.45 -15.06
CA VAL A 140 -5.47 -12.87 -15.03
C VAL A 140 -5.80 -12.43 -16.47
N PRO A 141 -6.72 -13.11 -17.18
CA PRO A 141 -7.05 -12.75 -18.56
C PRO A 141 -7.60 -11.31 -18.65
N THR A 142 -6.89 -10.45 -19.37
CA THR A 142 -7.21 -9.00 -19.44
C THR A 142 -8.56 -8.77 -20.10
N GLU A 143 -8.87 -9.54 -21.14
CA GLU A 143 -10.13 -9.45 -21.89
C GLU A 143 -11.33 -9.78 -21.01
N ARG A 144 -11.19 -10.75 -20.08
CA ARG A 144 -12.24 -11.07 -19.11
C ARG A 144 -12.43 -9.97 -18.08
N MET A 145 -11.34 -9.31 -17.66
CA MET A 145 -11.42 -8.14 -16.78
C MET A 145 -12.19 -7.00 -17.45
N ILE A 146 -11.86 -6.68 -18.70
CA ILE A 146 -12.53 -5.62 -19.46
C ILE A 146 -14.00 -5.96 -19.70
N ALA A 147 -14.31 -7.20 -20.12
CA ALA A 147 -15.69 -7.63 -20.37
C ALA A 147 -16.55 -7.62 -19.10
N ALA A 148 -15.93 -7.70 -17.92
CA ALA A 148 -16.63 -7.63 -16.65
C ALA A 148 -16.90 -6.18 -16.19
N ILE A 149 -16.43 -5.15 -16.89
CA ILE A 149 -16.71 -3.72 -16.60
C ILE A 149 -17.90 -3.25 -17.47
N ASP A 150 -18.90 -2.62 -16.85
CA ASP A 150 -20.05 -2.03 -17.55
C ASP A 150 -20.53 -0.75 -16.85
N GLU A 151 -21.57 -0.14 -17.39
CA GLU A 151 -22.21 1.09 -16.89
C GLU A 151 -23.46 0.81 -16.04
N GLU A 152 -23.70 -0.45 -15.67
CA GLU A 152 -24.80 -0.83 -14.77
C GLU A 152 -24.52 -0.47 -13.32
#